data_AF-A0A2E4E132-F1
#
_entry.id   AF-A0A2E4E132-F1
#
_cell.length_a   1.000
_cell.length_b   1.000
_cell.length_c   1.000
_cell.angle_alpha   90.00
_cell.angle_beta   90.00
_cell.angle_gamma   90.00
#
_symmetry.space_group_name_H-M   'P 1'
#
loop_
_entity.id
_entity.type
_entity.pdbx_description
1 polymer ?
#
loop_
_entity_poly.entity_id
_entity_poly.type
_entity_poly.pdbx_seq_one_letter_code
_entity_poly.pdbx_strand_id
1 'polypeptide(L)'
;MQKIQISHLLRLILFAMMMSFLTSSTVSGLTVYLTISDKETFFLIWLKSMLKSWPLVFFLIIIFVPVLNKLLDFFFTTSNNK
;
A
#
# COMPACT_ATOMS: atom_id res chain seq x y z
N MET A 1 -27.41 -2.55 -0.73
CA MET A 1 -26.10 -2.85 -0.09
C MET A 1 -26.10 -2.25 1.30
N GLN A 2 -26.17 -3.09 2.34
CA GLN A 2 -26.22 -2.61 3.73
C GLN A 2 -24.89 -1.93 4.10
N LYS A 3 -24.95 -0.67 4.53
CA LYS A 3 -23.78 0.07 5.00
C LYS A 3 -23.45 -0.40 6.42
N ILE A 4 -22.47 -1.28 6.54
CA ILE A 4 -21.96 -1.73 7.84
C ILE A 4 -21.35 -0.50 8.54
N GLN A 5 -21.81 -0.15 9.74
CA GLN A 5 -21.19 0.89 10.55
C GLN A 5 -19.89 0.35 11.12
N ILE A 6 -18.79 0.73 10.49
CA ILE A 6 -17.43 0.33 10.86
C ILE A 6 -16.75 1.52 11.53
N SER A 7 -15.96 1.27 12.59
CA SER A 7 -15.18 2.33 13.23
C SER A 7 -14.18 2.95 12.25
N HIS A 8 -13.93 4.25 12.38
CA HIS A 8 -13.03 4.98 11.48
C HIS A 8 -11.63 4.34 11.39
N LEU A 9 -11.12 3.81 12.52
CA LEU A 9 -9.86 3.09 12.58
C LEU A 9 -9.88 1.78 11.78
N LEU A 10 -10.96 1.00 11.87
CA LEU A 10 -11.05 -0.28 11.18
C LEU A 10 -11.19 -0.07 9.66
N ARG A 11 -11.88 0.99 9.22
CA ARG A 11 -11.90 1.42 7.82
C ARG A 11 -10.50 1.81 7.33
N LEU A 12 -9.73 2.56 8.11
CA LEU A 12 -8.36 2.93 7.78
C LEU A 12 -7.43 1.70 7.71
N ILE A 13 -7.56 0.76 8.64
CA ILE A 13 -6.77 -0.48 8.65
C ILE A 13 -7.10 -1.33 7.42
N LEU A 14 -8.38 -1.52 7.08
CA LEU A 14 -8.78 -2.24 5.88
C LEU A 14 -8.28 -1.56 4.60
N PHE A 15 -8.37 -0.23 4.54
CA PHE A 15 -7.84 0.54 3.43
C PHE A 15 -6.32 0.37 3.29
N ALA A 16 -5.58 0.50 4.40
CA ALA A 16 -4.13 0.28 4.43
C ALA A 16 -3.76 -1.15 4.04
N MET A 17 -4.52 -2.15 4.50
CA MET A 17 -4.32 -3.55 4.15
C MET A 17 -4.52 -3.79 2.65
N MET A 18 -5.63 -3.31 2.08
CA MET A 18 -5.89 -3.42 0.63
C MET A 18 -4.84 -2.68 -0.19
N MET A 19 -4.50 -1.44 0.17
CA MET A 19 -3.48 -0.65 -0.51
C MET A 19 -2.10 -1.31 -0.43
N SER A 20 -1.73 -1.85 0.74
CA SER A 20 -0.44 -2.54 0.90
C SER A 20 -0.35 -3.78 0.02
N PHE A 21 -1.44 -4.54 -0.09
CA PHE A 21 -1.52 -5.75 -0.90
C PHE A 21 -1.40 -5.42 -2.38
N LEU A 22 -2.17 -4.45 -2.87
CA LEU A 22 -2.09 -3.97 -4.25
C LEU A 22 -0.70 -3.42 -4.58
N THR A 23 -0.15 -2.56 -3.72
CA THR A 23 1.15 -1.94 -3.96
C THR A 23 2.28 -2.99 -3.97
N SER A 24 2.30 -3.90 -3.00
CA SER A 24 3.29 -4.98 -2.93
C SER A 24 3.17 -5.93 -4.12
N SER A 25 1.94 -6.31 -4.49
CA SER A 25 1.64 -7.13 -5.67
C SER A 25 2.18 -6.49 -6.95
N THR A 26 1.88 -5.21 -7.18
CA THR A 26 2.31 -4.47 -8.38
C THR A 26 3.82 -4.26 -8.40
N VAL A 27 4.44 -3.81 -7.31
CA VAL A 27 5.89 -3.56 -7.26
C VAL A 27 6.66 -4.87 -7.42
N SER A 28 6.25 -5.94 -6.71
CA SER A 28 6.84 -7.28 -6.87
C SER A 28 6.65 -7.80 -8.29
N GLY A 29 5.44 -7.67 -8.85
CA GLY A 29 5.09 -8.12 -10.20
C GLY A 29 5.92 -7.45 -11.26
N LEU A 30 6.01 -6.12 -11.19
CA LEU A 30 6.82 -5.33 -12.09
C LEU A 30 8.31 -5.67 -11.98
N THR A 31 8.82 -5.81 -10.74
CA THR A 31 10.23 -6.15 -10.52
C THR A 31 10.58 -7.51 -11.11
N VAL A 32 9.78 -8.54 -10.81
CA VAL A 32 10.00 -9.89 -11.33
C VAL A 32 9.81 -9.93 -12.86
N TYR A 33 8.87 -9.17 -13.40
CA TYR A 33 8.60 -9.11 -14.84
C TYR A 33 9.77 -8.49 -15.61
N LEU A 34 10.38 -7.45 -15.06
CA LEU A 34 11.52 -6.78 -15.66
C LEU A 34 12.83 -7.56 -15.47
N THR A 35 12.92 -8.39 -14.43
CA THR A 35 14.18 -9.08 -14.06
C THR A 35 14.29 -10.48 -14.66
N ILE A 36 13.17 -11.21 -14.82
CA ILE A 36 13.17 -12.61 -15.23
C ILE A 36 12.56 -12.75 -16.63
N SER A 37 13.35 -13.26 -17.58
CA SER A 37 12.85 -13.63 -18.92
C SER A 37 12.07 -14.94 -18.92
N ASP A 38 12.26 -15.78 -17.89
CA ASP A 38 11.69 -17.12 -17.82
C ASP A 38 10.29 -17.12 -17.17
N LYS A 39 9.27 -17.32 -18.00
CA LYS A 39 7.87 -17.14 -17.61
C LYS A 39 7.36 -18.26 -16.70
N GLU A 40 8.01 -19.42 -16.70
CA GLU A 40 7.54 -20.58 -15.93
C GLU A 40 7.76 -20.41 -14.42
N THR A 41 8.85 -19.75 -14.03
CA THR A 41 9.15 -19.46 -12.62
C THR A 41 8.63 -18.11 -12.14
N PHE A 42 8.12 -17.28 -13.04
CA PHE A 42 7.59 -15.95 -12.76
C PHE A 42 6.60 -15.95 -11.60
N PHE A 43 5.58 -16.82 -11.63
CA PHE A 43 4.51 -16.80 -10.62
C PHE A 43 5.02 -17.17 -9.22
N LEU A 44 5.91 -18.17 -9.13
CA LEU A 44 6.52 -18.60 -7.87
C LEU A 44 7.40 -17.51 -7.26
N ILE A 45 8.23 -16.86 -8.09
CA ILE A 45 9.15 -15.83 -7.63
C ILE A 45 8.39 -14.54 -7.28
N TRP A 46 7.37 -14.19 -8.07
CA TRP A 46 6.46 -13.08 -7.81
C TRP A 46 5.73 -13.25 -6.48
N LEU A 47 5.10 -14.39 -6.24
CA LEU A 47 4.33 -14.65 -5.03
C LEU A 47 5.24 -14.63 -3.79
N LYS A 48 6.43 -15.23 -3.89
CA LYS A 48 7.42 -15.22 -2.80
C LYS A 48 7.93 -13.81 -2.48
N SER A 49 8.19 -13.00 -3.51
CA SER A 49 8.63 -11.60 -3.35
C SER A 49 7.50 -10.70 -2.85
N MET A 50 6.26 -10.96 -3.27
CA MET A 50 5.07 -10.28 -2.78
C MET A 50 4.88 -10.56 -1.28
N LEU A 51 4.86 -11.84 -0.87
CA LEU A 51 4.68 -12.20 0.54
C LEU A 51 5.80 -11.67 1.44
N LYS A 52 7.04 -11.60 0.95
CA LYS A 52 8.15 -10.99 1.69
C LYS A 52 8.03 -9.46 1.82
N SER A 53 7.62 -8.78 0.76
CA SER A 53 7.50 -7.32 0.75
C SER A 53 6.22 -6.81 1.41
N TRP A 54 5.17 -7.61 1.44
CA TRP A 54 3.84 -7.19 1.93
C TRP A 54 3.84 -6.70 3.38
N PRO A 55 4.43 -7.39 4.38
CA PRO A 55 4.51 -6.89 5.74
C PRO A 55 5.25 -5.56 5.83
N LEU A 56 6.36 -5.44 5.09
CA LEU A 56 7.17 -4.22 5.04
C LEU A 56 6.35 -3.04 4.51
N VAL A 57 5.63 -3.22 3.40
CA VAL A 57 4.78 -2.18 2.80
C VAL A 57 3.61 -1.82 3.72
N PHE A 58 3.03 -2.79 4.42
CA PHE A 58 1.96 -2.53 5.39
C PHE A 58 2.45 -1.64 6.56
N PHE A 59 3.59 -1.97 7.17
CA PHE A 59 4.21 -1.15 8.21
C PHE A 59 4.59 0.23 7.69
N LEU A 60 5.15 0.31 6.48
CA LEU A 60 5.45 1.57 5.82
C LEU A 60 4.19 2.42 5.67
N ILE A 61 3.07 1.90 5.19
CA ILE A 61 1.84 2.70 5.02
C ILE A 61 1.34 3.24 6.37
N ILE A 62 1.35 2.44 7.43
CA ILE A 62 0.93 2.90 8.77
C ILE A 62 1.80 4.06 9.27
N ILE A 63 3.11 4.03 8.99
CA ILE A 63 4.05 5.06 9.43
C ILE A 63 4.03 6.27 8.48
N PHE A 64 4.03 6.04 7.16
CA PHE A 64 4.15 7.07 6.15
C PHE A 64 2.87 7.88 5.99
N VAL A 65 1.68 7.30 6.15
CA VAL A 65 0.43 8.06 6.04
C VAL A 65 0.38 9.26 7.00
N PRO A 66 0.60 9.11 8.33
CA PRO A 66 0.61 10.26 9.23
C PRO A 66 1.82 11.18 9.01
N VAL A 67 2.97 10.64 8.61
CA VAL A 67 4.16 11.45 8.30
C VAL A 67 3.92 12.33 7.07
N LEU A 68 3.36 11.77 6.00
CA LEU A 68 3.03 12.50 4.78
C LEU A 68 1.94 13.53 5.03
N ASN A 69 0.91 13.21 5.82
CA ASN A 69 -0.10 14.21 6.20
C ASN A 69 0.53 15.37 6.99
N LYS A 70 1.40 15.08 7.96
CA LYS A 70 2.13 16.14 8.69
C LYS A 70 3.04 16.96 7.78
N LEU A 71 3.69 16.31 6.81
CA LEU A 71 4.57 16.98 5.87
C LEU A 71 3.77 17.87 4.91
N LEU A 72 2.63 17.40 4.42
CA LEU A 72 1.71 18.19 3.61
C LEU A 72 1.16 19.39 4.41
N ASP A 73 0.76 19.19 5.66
CA ASP A 73 0.30 20.28 6.54
C ASP A 73 1.42 21.31 6.81
N PHE A 74 2.67 20.87 6.86
CA PHE A 74 3.84 21.75 7.03
C PHE A 74 4.14 22.58 5.77
N PHE A 75 4.08 21.96 4.59
CA PHE A 75 4.38 22.62 3.32
C PHE A 75 3.22 23.44 2.77
N PHE A 76 1.99 23.01 3.04
CA PHE A 76 0.77 23.60 2.50
C PHE A 76 -0.14 24.02 3.66
N THR A 77 -0.19 25.31 3.95
CA THR A 77 -1.31 25.86 4.72
C THR A 77 -2.56 25.70 3.85
N THR A 78 -3.55 24.93 4.32
CA THR A 78 -4.89 24.95 3.72
C THR A 78 -5.39 26.39 3.79
N SER A 79 -5.33 27.10 2.67
CA SER A 79 -6.01 28.38 2.49
C SER A 79 -7.50 28.06 2.36
N ASN A 80 -8.17 27.98 3.51
CA ASN A 80 -9.61 27.86 3.58
C ASN A 80 -10.18 29.23 3.18
N ASN A 81 -10.25 29.49 1.88
CA ASN A 81 -10.99 30.64 1.36
C ASN A 81 -12.48 30.36 1.59
N LYS A 82 -13.05 31.19 2.47
CA LYS A 82 -14.45 31.24 2.87
C LYS A 82 -15.43 31.14 1.72
#